data_AF-A0A2K6E3T2-F1
#
_entry.id   AF-A0A2K6E3T2-F1
#
_cell.length_a   1.000
_cell.length_b   1.000
_cell.length_c   1.000
_cell.angle_alpha   90.00
_cell.angle_beta   90.00
_cell.angle_gamma   90.00
#
_symmetry.space_group_name_H-M   'P 1'
#
loop_
_entity.id
_entity.type
_entity.pdbx_description
1 polymer ?
#
loop_
_entity_poly.entity_id
_entity_poly.type
_entity_poly.pdbx_seq_one_letter_code
_entity_poly.pdbx_strand_id
1 'polypeptide(L)'
;MLPSCGKILTGCKNMLFQQNKDGIGEICLWGRHIFMGYLESETETTEAIDDEGWLHSGDLGQLDSLGFLYVTGRIKEILITAGGENVPPIPVETLVKKKIPIISNAMLVGDKLKFLSMLLTLKCEMNQMSGEPLDKLNLEAINFCRGLGSQASTVTEIVKQQDPLVYKAIQQGINAVNQEAMNNTQKIQKWVILEKDFSIYGGELGPTMKLKRHFVAQKYKKQIDLMYHRQL
;
A
#
# COMPACT_ATOMS: atom_id res chain seq x y z
N MET A 1 4.86 -7.08 12.12
CA MET A 1 5.32 -5.76 12.60
C MET A 1 6.01 -5.05 11.46
N LEU A 2 5.68 -3.77 11.27
CA LEU A 2 6.44 -2.89 10.39
C LEU A 2 7.88 -2.79 10.92
N PRO A 3 8.90 -2.74 10.04
CA PRO A 3 10.26 -2.48 10.49
C PRO A 3 10.34 -1.09 11.12
N SER A 4 11.10 -0.97 12.22
CA SER A 4 11.34 0.33 12.84
C SER A 4 12.29 1.17 11.98
N CYS A 5 12.09 2.49 11.99
CA CYS A 5 13.03 3.47 11.46
C CYS A 5 14.21 3.76 12.40
N GLY A 6 14.24 3.13 13.58
CA GLY A 6 15.27 3.34 14.59
C GLY A 6 14.89 4.39 15.64
N LYS A 7 15.91 4.77 16.43
CA LYS A 7 15.82 5.84 17.41
C LYS A 7 16.29 7.16 16.79
N ILE A 8 15.96 8.24 17.47
CA ILE A 8 16.43 9.56 17.08
C ILE A 8 17.96 9.67 17.09
N LEU A 9 18.50 10.33 16.07
CA LEU A 9 19.92 10.65 15.99
C LEU A 9 20.30 11.74 17.01
N THR A 10 21.48 11.60 17.60
CA THR A 10 22.02 12.60 18.54
C THR A 10 22.04 13.99 17.90
N GLY A 11 21.53 14.99 18.62
CA GLY A 11 21.46 16.38 18.15
C GLY A 11 20.27 16.69 17.23
N CYS A 12 19.38 15.72 16.98
CA CYS A 12 18.11 15.91 16.30
C CYS A 12 16.95 15.84 17.29
N LYS A 13 15.77 16.35 16.91
CA LYS A 13 14.51 16.18 17.63
C LYS A 13 13.44 15.62 16.68
N ASN A 14 12.56 14.79 17.22
CA ASN A 14 11.35 14.33 16.55
C ASN A 14 10.18 14.49 17.50
N MET A 15 8.99 14.67 16.96
CA MET A 15 7.76 14.63 17.73
C MET A 15 6.63 14.03 16.90
N LEU A 16 5.59 13.58 17.60
CA LEU A 16 4.34 13.15 16.98
C LEU A 16 3.30 14.26 17.18
N PHE A 17 3.05 15.03 16.13
CA PHE A 17 2.08 16.12 16.12
C PHE A 17 0.66 15.59 15.95
N GLN A 18 -0.30 16.21 16.66
CA GLN A 18 -1.73 15.85 16.63
C GLN A 18 -2.01 14.34 16.79
N GLN A 19 -1.47 13.75 17.85
CA GLN A 19 -1.69 12.33 18.13
C GLN A 19 -3.17 11.99 18.30
N ASN A 20 -3.58 10.88 17.70
CA ASN A 20 -4.89 10.28 17.94
C ASN A 20 -4.90 9.46 19.24
N LYS A 21 -6.04 8.81 19.53
CA LYS A 21 -6.22 7.98 20.74
C LYS A 21 -5.28 6.77 20.80
N ASP A 22 -4.74 6.34 19.66
CA ASP A 22 -3.82 5.21 19.54
C ASP A 22 -2.34 5.65 19.61
N GLY A 23 -2.07 6.93 19.88
CA GLY A 23 -0.70 7.48 19.93
C GLY A 23 -0.05 7.68 18.56
N ILE A 24 -0.84 7.61 17.47
CA ILE A 24 -0.36 7.87 16.12
C ILE A 24 -0.51 9.36 15.82
N GLY A 25 0.58 10.01 15.42
CA GLY A 25 0.59 11.41 15.00
C GLY A 25 1.47 11.63 13.78
N GLU A 26 1.46 12.85 13.26
CA GLU A 26 2.40 13.25 12.20
C GLU A 26 3.82 13.29 12.75
N ILE A 27 4.76 12.68 12.04
CA ILE A 27 6.17 12.70 12.38
C ILE A 27 6.72 14.08 11.97
N CYS A 28 7.00 14.92 12.95
CA CYS A 28 7.69 16.20 12.72
C CYS A 28 9.17 16.06 13.08
N LEU A 29 10.04 16.61 12.25
CA LEU A 29 11.50 16.46 12.35
C LEU A 29 12.17 17.82 12.56
N TRP A 30 13.17 17.89 13.42
CA TRP A 30 13.91 19.11 13.68
C TRP A 30 15.40 18.83 13.85
N GLY A 31 16.25 19.71 13.32
CA GLY A 31 17.69 19.67 13.47
C GLY A 31 18.46 20.04 12.20
N ARG A 32 19.79 19.90 12.24
CA ARG A 32 20.70 20.32 11.14
C ARG A 32 20.49 19.59 9.81
N HIS A 33 19.74 18.50 9.79
CA HIS A 33 19.47 17.70 8.60
C HIS A 33 18.22 18.16 7.84
N ILE A 34 17.47 19.13 8.39
CA ILE A 34 16.33 19.74 7.70
C ILE A 34 16.86 20.72 6.66
N PHE A 35 16.36 20.59 5.43
CA PHE A 35 16.62 21.51 4.32
C PHE A 35 16.18 22.95 4.64
N MET A 36 16.69 23.94 3.90
CA MET A 36 16.35 25.35 4.12
C MET A 36 15.02 25.79 3.49
N GLY A 37 14.39 24.92 2.69
CA GLY A 37 13.17 25.22 1.94
C GLY A 37 13.22 24.77 0.48
N TYR A 38 12.11 24.94 -0.20
CA TYR A 38 11.96 24.67 -1.62
C TYR A 38 12.47 25.86 -2.44
N LEU A 39 13.19 25.57 -3.53
CA LEU A 39 13.67 26.58 -4.45
C LEU A 39 12.49 27.31 -5.10
N GLU A 40 12.49 28.64 -5.06
CA GLU A 40 11.46 29.51 -5.65
C GLU A 40 10.02 29.28 -5.11
N SER A 41 9.91 28.63 -3.94
CA SER A 41 8.63 28.25 -3.33
C SER A 41 8.62 28.60 -1.84
N GLU A 42 8.43 29.89 -1.52
CA GLU A 42 8.35 30.36 -0.14
C GLU A 42 7.11 29.80 0.58
N THR A 43 5.95 29.80 -0.10
CA THR A 43 4.70 29.28 0.46
C THR A 43 4.80 27.79 0.83
N GLU A 44 5.31 26.95 -0.07
CA GLU A 44 5.47 25.52 0.21
C GLU A 44 6.55 25.26 1.27
N THR A 45 7.50 26.19 1.42
CA THR A 45 8.51 26.12 2.48
C THR A 45 7.88 26.36 3.85
N THR A 46 7.07 27.41 3.99
CA THR A 46 6.40 27.75 5.26
C THR A 46 5.25 26.80 5.59
N GLU A 47 4.66 26.14 4.59
CA GLU A 47 3.74 25.02 4.81
C GLU A 47 4.45 23.76 5.33
N ALA A 48 5.68 23.51 4.89
CA ALA A 48 6.44 22.32 5.28
C ALA A 48 7.25 22.50 6.56
N ILE A 49 7.76 23.71 6.82
CA ILE A 49 8.55 24.05 8.01
C ILE A 49 7.82 25.13 8.78
N ASP A 50 7.42 24.83 10.01
CA ASP A 50 6.73 25.79 10.87
C ASP A 50 7.64 26.89 11.44
N ASP A 51 7.05 27.87 12.11
CA ASP A 51 7.77 29.00 12.72
C ASP A 51 8.76 28.57 13.82
N GLU A 52 8.63 27.36 14.36
CA GLU A 52 9.54 26.77 15.35
C GLU A 52 10.68 25.95 14.70
N GLY A 53 10.65 25.81 13.38
CA GLY A 53 11.65 25.10 12.57
C GLY A 53 11.40 23.59 12.45
N TRP A 54 10.20 23.11 12.78
CA TRP A 54 9.83 21.70 12.58
C TRP A 54 9.40 21.45 11.15
N LEU A 55 10.03 20.46 10.53
CA LEU A 55 9.58 19.89 9.26
C LEU A 55 8.38 18.95 9.49
N HIS A 56 7.22 19.33 8.97
CA HIS A 56 6.05 18.48 8.80
C HIS A 56 6.29 17.50 7.64
N SER A 57 6.61 16.25 7.98
CA SER A 57 6.95 15.24 6.97
C SER A 57 5.75 14.79 6.12
N GLY A 58 4.53 15.00 6.62
CA GLY A 58 3.31 14.41 6.08
C GLY A 58 3.20 12.90 6.30
N ASP A 59 4.16 12.27 7.00
CA ASP A 59 4.15 10.85 7.35
C ASP A 59 3.59 10.68 8.77
N LEU A 60 2.80 9.62 8.97
CA LEU A 60 2.24 9.25 10.27
C LEU A 60 3.10 8.18 10.92
N GLY A 61 3.22 8.25 12.24
CA GLY A 61 3.95 7.24 12.99
C GLY A 61 3.58 7.16 14.45
N GLN A 62 4.20 6.19 15.11
CA GLN A 62 4.10 5.96 16.54
C GLN A 62 5.47 5.61 17.12
N LEU A 63 5.67 5.91 18.40
CA LEU A 63 6.85 5.54 19.16
C LEU A 63 6.52 4.39 20.10
N ASP A 64 7.43 3.42 20.23
CA ASP A 64 7.33 2.41 21.28
C ASP A 64 7.89 2.91 22.62
N SER A 65 7.75 2.09 23.68
CA SER A 65 8.26 2.40 25.02
C SER A 65 9.79 2.50 25.12
N LEU A 66 10.51 2.03 24.10
CA LEU A 66 11.97 2.09 24.00
C LEU A 66 12.44 3.27 23.13
N GLY A 67 11.52 4.05 22.56
CA GLY A 67 11.79 5.23 21.72
C GLY A 67 12.09 4.90 20.26
N PHE A 68 11.71 3.72 19.76
CA PHE A 68 11.80 3.37 18.35
C PHE A 68 10.61 3.91 17.57
N LEU A 69 10.88 4.54 16.43
CA LEU A 69 9.87 5.11 15.55
C LEU A 69 9.40 4.07 14.53
N TYR A 70 8.09 4.03 14.29
CA TYR A 70 7.44 3.21 13.28
C TYR A 70 6.55 4.09 12.41
N VAL A 71 6.84 4.16 11.11
CA VAL A 71 5.99 4.85 10.14
C VAL A 71 4.77 3.98 9.84
N THR A 72 3.57 4.50 10.06
CA THR A 72 2.30 3.79 9.92
C THR A 72 1.54 4.16 8.64
N GLY A 73 1.88 5.28 7.99
CA GLY A 73 1.27 5.70 6.73
C GLY A 73 1.66 7.13 6.35
N ARG A 74 0.93 7.70 5.39
CA ARG A 74 1.09 9.09 4.95
C ARG A 74 -0.25 9.80 5.01
N ILE A 75 -0.29 11.03 5.51
CA ILE A 75 -1.53 11.81 5.72
C ILE A 75 -2.34 11.89 4.43
N LYS A 76 -1.69 12.23 3.31
CA LYS A 76 -2.34 12.35 1.99
C LYS A 76 -2.79 11.02 1.37
N GLU A 77 -2.42 9.88 1.96
CA GLU A 77 -2.77 8.54 1.46
C GLU A 77 -3.75 7.78 2.37
N ILE A 78 -4.19 8.37 3.47
CA ILE A 78 -5.27 7.78 4.28
C ILE A 78 -6.53 7.69 3.43
N LEU A 79 -7.14 6.50 3.41
CA LEU A 79 -8.46 6.31 2.82
C LEU A 79 -9.51 6.69 3.87
N ILE A 80 -10.44 7.56 3.51
CA ILE A 80 -11.59 7.90 4.37
C ILE A 80 -12.80 7.19 3.77
N THR A 81 -13.24 6.10 4.39
CA THR A 81 -14.42 5.37 3.88
C THR A 81 -15.67 6.24 3.92
N ALA A 82 -16.74 5.86 3.21
CA ALA A 82 -18.01 6.59 3.23
C ALA A 82 -18.62 6.71 4.64
N GLY A 83 -18.23 5.84 5.58
CA GLY A 83 -18.61 5.90 7.00
C GLY A 83 -17.75 6.83 7.86
N GLY A 84 -16.75 7.52 7.29
CA GLY A 84 -15.87 8.43 8.02
C GLY A 84 -14.66 7.78 8.69
N GLU A 85 -14.47 6.46 8.52
CA GLU A 85 -13.33 5.76 9.11
C GLU A 85 -12.04 5.99 8.30
N ASN A 86 -10.97 6.35 9.02
CA ASN A 86 -9.63 6.55 8.48
C ASN A 86 -8.87 5.23 8.43
N VAL A 87 -8.42 4.84 7.24
CA VAL A 87 -7.70 3.57 7.03
C VAL A 87 -6.35 3.85 6.35
N PRO A 88 -5.22 3.59 7.05
CA PRO A 88 -3.91 3.62 6.42
C PRO A 88 -3.75 2.38 5.52
N PRO A 89 -3.43 2.56 4.22
CA PRO A 89 -3.42 1.44 3.27
C PRO A 89 -2.18 0.53 3.42
N ILE A 90 -1.01 1.11 3.69
CA ILE A 90 0.29 0.40 3.67
C ILE A 90 0.33 -0.80 4.63
N PRO A 91 -0.15 -0.72 5.89
CA PRO A 91 -0.20 -1.88 6.78
C PRO A 91 -1.01 -3.05 6.21
N VAL A 92 -2.19 -2.76 5.64
CA VAL A 92 -3.10 -3.77 5.06
C VAL A 92 -2.47 -4.42 3.83
N GLU A 93 -1.92 -3.62 2.91
CA GLU A 93 -1.26 -4.09 1.69
C GLU A 93 -0.04 -4.96 1.99
N THR A 94 0.77 -4.55 2.97
CA THR A 94 1.94 -5.31 3.43
C THR A 94 1.52 -6.65 4.02
N LEU A 95 0.44 -6.66 4.81
CA LEU A 95 -0.07 -7.89 5.41
C LEU A 95 -0.64 -8.85 4.35
N VAL A 96 -1.33 -8.34 3.33
CA VAL A 96 -1.78 -9.14 2.17
C VAL A 96 -0.59 -9.78 1.45
N LYS A 97 0.44 -9.00 1.11
CA LYS A 97 1.64 -9.55 0.45
C LYS A 97 2.35 -10.60 1.31
N LYS A 98 2.34 -10.42 2.63
CA LYS A 98 2.93 -11.39 3.56
C LYS A 98 2.13 -12.69 3.63
N LYS A 99 0.80 -12.63 3.65
CA LYS A 99 -0.06 -13.82 3.78
C LYS A 99 -0.32 -14.54 2.46
N ILE A 100 -0.07 -13.89 1.32
CA ILE A 100 -0.41 -14.41 0.00
C ILE A 100 0.84 -14.34 -0.91
N PRO A 101 1.74 -15.34 -0.85
CA PRO A 101 3.06 -15.27 -1.49
C PRO A 101 3.08 -15.05 -3.01
N ILE A 102 2.02 -15.42 -3.73
CA ILE A 102 1.92 -15.19 -5.19
C ILE A 102 1.71 -13.71 -5.55
N ILE A 103 1.27 -12.87 -4.60
CA ILE A 103 0.98 -11.45 -4.85
C ILE A 103 2.27 -10.64 -4.99
N SER A 104 2.38 -9.89 -6.09
CA SER A 104 3.49 -8.96 -6.31
C SER A 104 3.19 -7.59 -5.69
N ASN A 105 2.06 -6.99 -6.06
CA ASN A 105 1.57 -5.74 -5.54
C ASN A 105 0.12 -5.86 -5.08
N ALA A 106 -0.19 -5.13 -4.01
CA ALA A 106 -1.52 -5.01 -3.45
C ALA A 106 -1.79 -3.51 -3.28
N MET A 107 -2.88 -3.00 -3.82
CA MET A 107 -3.32 -1.63 -3.63
C MET A 107 -4.73 -1.61 -3.03
N LEU A 108 -4.83 -1.10 -1.81
CA LEU A 108 -6.09 -0.89 -1.12
C LEU A 108 -6.82 0.28 -1.79
N VAL A 109 -8.10 0.07 -2.08
CA VAL A 109 -9.02 1.07 -2.63
C VAL A 109 -10.28 1.11 -1.76
N GLY A 110 -10.94 2.25 -1.71
CA GLY A 110 -12.10 2.44 -0.84
C GLY A 110 -12.30 3.85 -0.32
N ASP A 111 -11.48 4.81 -0.75
CA ASP A 111 -11.67 6.22 -0.39
C ASP A 111 -13.04 6.71 -0.86
N LYS A 112 -13.82 7.24 0.09
CA LYS A 112 -15.21 7.70 -0.07
C LYS A 112 -16.18 6.61 -0.55
N LEU A 113 -15.83 5.33 -0.39
CA LEU A 113 -16.66 4.19 -0.80
C LEU A 113 -17.17 3.39 0.40
N LYS A 114 -18.22 2.57 0.16
CA LYS A 114 -18.96 1.83 1.20
C LYS A 114 -18.11 0.79 1.95
N PHE A 115 -17.07 0.26 1.30
CA PHE A 115 -16.20 -0.77 1.85
C PHE A 115 -14.83 -0.74 1.18
N LEU A 116 -13.85 -1.38 1.81
CA LEU A 116 -12.52 -1.53 1.25
C LEU A 116 -12.47 -2.68 0.25
N SER A 117 -11.77 -2.45 -0.86
CA SER A 117 -11.44 -3.46 -1.85
C SER A 117 -9.94 -3.46 -2.14
N MET A 118 -9.46 -4.46 -2.86
CA MET A 118 -8.05 -4.62 -3.17
C MET A 118 -7.82 -4.85 -4.66
N LEU A 119 -6.93 -4.07 -5.27
CA LEU A 119 -6.32 -4.43 -6.55
C LEU A 119 -5.10 -5.30 -6.27
N LEU A 120 -5.01 -6.45 -6.92
CA LEU A 120 -3.94 -7.42 -6.75
C LEU A 120 -3.23 -7.63 -8.08
N THR A 121 -1.91 -7.79 -8.03
CA THR A 121 -1.12 -8.28 -9.16
C THR A 121 -0.36 -9.54 -8.76
N LEU A 122 -0.03 -10.38 -9.75
CA LEU A 122 0.70 -11.63 -9.50
C LEU A 122 2.19 -11.45 -9.83
N LYS A 123 3.04 -12.18 -9.12
CA LYS A 123 4.47 -12.24 -9.41
C LYS A 123 4.72 -12.88 -10.78
N CYS A 124 5.24 -12.10 -11.70
CA CYS A 124 5.58 -12.54 -13.06
C CYS A 124 7.05 -12.24 -13.39
N GLU A 125 7.53 -12.84 -14.47
CA GLU A 125 8.82 -12.51 -15.05
C GLU A 125 8.81 -11.07 -15.58
N MET A 126 9.94 -10.38 -15.48
CA MET A 126 10.11 -9.04 -16.04
C MET A 126 11.03 -9.11 -17.25
N ASN A 127 10.72 -8.32 -18.28
CA ASN A 127 11.62 -8.11 -19.38
C ASN A 127 12.85 -7.33 -18.90
N GLN A 128 14.04 -7.93 -19.00
CA GLN A 128 15.27 -7.33 -18.50
C GLN A 128 15.69 -6.06 -19.25
N MET A 129 15.24 -5.88 -20.49
CA MET A 129 15.56 -4.70 -21.30
C MET A 129 14.53 -3.59 -21.12
N SER A 130 13.24 -3.93 -21.17
CA SER A 130 12.17 -2.92 -21.10
C SER A 130 11.65 -2.67 -19.70
N GLY A 131 12.00 -3.47 -18.70
CA GLY A 131 11.46 -3.38 -17.34
C GLY A 131 9.95 -3.65 -17.23
N GLU A 132 9.32 -4.12 -18.31
CA GLU A 132 7.89 -4.41 -18.33
C GLU A 132 7.61 -5.82 -17.79
N PRO A 133 6.52 -6.00 -17.04
CA PRO A 133 6.07 -7.31 -16.59
C PRO A 133 5.53 -8.12 -17.75
N LEU A 134 5.97 -9.39 -17.82
CA LEU A 134 5.52 -10.38 -18.79
C LEU A 134 4.29 -11.12 -18.26
N ASP A 135 3.62 -11.86 -19.14
CA ASP A 135 2.47 -12.70 -18.77
C ASP A 135 2.89 -13.97 -18.00
N LYS A 136 4.14 -14.43 -18.19
CA LYS A 136 4.66 -15.65 -17.56
C LYS A 136 4.90 -15.44 -16.07
N LEU A 137 4.37 -16.33 -15.23
CA LEU A 137 4.60 -16.33 -13.80
C LEU A 137 6.08 -16.59 -13.50
N ASN A 138 6.62 -15.96 -12.45
CA ASN A 138 7.98 -16.27 -12.01
C ASN A 138 8.02 -17.61 -11.25
N LEU A 139 9.22 -18.08 -10.94
CA LEU A 139 9.40 -19.39 -10.28
C LEU A 139 8.68 -19.50 -8.93
N GLU A 140 8.65 -18.43 -8.14
CA GLU A 140 7.96 -18.42 -6.84
C GLU A 140 6.44 -18.57 -7.00
N ALA A 141 5.85 -17.83 -7.95
CA ALA A 141 4.43 -17.94 -8.29
C ALA A 141 4.07 -19.31 -8.87
N ILE A 142 4.92 -19.88 -9.74
CA ILE A 142 4.73 -21.22 -10.29
C ILE A 142 4.75 -22.25 -9.15
N ASN A 143 5.72 -22.18 -8.24
CA ASN A 143 5.80 -23.10 -7.10
C ASN A 143 4.57 -22.98 -6.20
N PHE A 144 4.08 -21.76 -5.96
CA PHE A 144 2.83 -21.54 -5.25
C PHE A 144 1.64 -22.23 -5.96
N CYS A 145 1.46 -22.00 -7.27
CA CYS A 145 0.39 -22.65 -8.05
C CYS A 145 0.49 -24.19 -8.00
N ARG A 146 1.70 -24.73 -8.22
CA ARG A 146 1.94 -26.19 -8.20
C ARG A 146 1.69 -26.79 -6.81
N GLY A 147 2.06 -26.10 -5.74
CA GLY A 147 1.77 -26.51 -4.37
C GLY A 147 0.28 -26.60 -4.06
N LEU A 148 -0.55 -25.84 -4.79
CA LEU A 148 -2.02 -25.93 -4.71
C LEU A 148 -2.63 -26.98 -5.65
N GLY A 149 -1.83 -27.56 -6.56
CA GLY A 149 -2.28 -28.47 -7.62
C GLY A 149 -2.67 -27.76 -8.93
N SER A 150 -2.51 -26.44 -9.03
CA SER A 150 -2.76 -25.70 -10.27
C SER A 150 -1.62 -25.89 -11.27
N GLN A 151 -1.99 -26.07 -12.54
CA GLN A 151 -1.07 -26.14 -13.67
C GLN A 151 -0.82 -24.80 -14.37
N ALA A 152 -1.42 -23.70 -13.88
CA ALA A 152 -1.24 -22.39 -14.46
C ALA A 152 0.23 -21.96 -14.45
N SER A 153 0.65 -21.33 -15.54
CA SER A 153 2.01 -20.84 -15.79
C SER A 153 2.03 -19.37 -16.20
N THR A 154 0.88 -18.79 -16.52
CA THR A 154 0.73 -17.37 -16.84
C THR A 154 -0.34 -16.67 -16.01
N VAL A 155 -0.23 -15.34 -15.92
CA VAL A 155 -1.24 -14.49 -15.28
C VAL A 155 -2.56 -14.59 -16.04
N THR A 156 -2.51 -14.56 -17.38
CA THR A 156 -3.67 -14.67 -18.25
C THR A 156 -4.46 -15.97 -18.02
N GLU A 157 -3.78 -17.11 -17.84
CA GLU A 157 -4.43 -18.39 -17.53
C GLU A 157 -5.22 -18.29 -16.22
N ILE A 158 -4.59 -17.78 -15.15
CA ILE A 158 -5.22 -17.62 -13.83
C ILE A 158 -6.44 -16.70 -13.92
N VAL A 159 -6.32 -15.54 -14.56
CA VAL A 159 -7.37 -14.51 -14.60
C VAL A 159 -8.53 -14.93 -15.51
N LYS A 160 -8.27 -15.42 -16.73
CA LYS A 160 -9.33 -15.78 -17.68
C LYS A 160 -10.11 -17.00 -17.26
N GLN A 161 -9.44 -18.00 -16.69
CA GLN A 161 -10.09 -19.23 -16.24
C GLN A 161 -10.61 -19.12 -14.80
N GLN A 162 -10.32 -18.01 -14.12
CA GLN A 162 -10.55 -17.84 -12.68
C GLN A 162 -10.10 -19.08 -11.91
N ASP A 163 -8.81 -19.44 -12.04
CA ASP A 163 -8.26 -20.69 -11.52
C ASP A 163 -8.77 -20.93 -10.08
N PRO A 164 -9.64 -21.95 -9.88
CA PRO A 164 -10.36 -22.10 -8.62
C PRO A 164 -9.44 -22.34 -7.42
N LEU A 165 -8.30 -23.00 -7.65
CA LEU A 165 -7.33 -23.31 -6.60
C LEU A 165 -6.59 -22.05 -6.16
N VAL A 166 -6.13 -21.25 -7.11
CA VAL A 166 -5.44 -19.98 -6.85
C VAL A 166 -6.40 -18.97 -6.22
N TYR A 167 -7.60 -18.79 -6.79
CA TYR A 167 -8.60 -17.86 -6.25
C TYR A 167 -9.04 -18.24 -4.84
N LYS A 168 -9.21 -19.53 -4.54
CA LYS A 168 -9.51 -20.02 -3.20
C LYS A 168 -8.37 -19.72 -2.22
N ALA A 169 -7.12 -19.93 -2.61
CA ALA A 169 -5.97 -19.64 -1.76
C ALA A 169 -5.83 -18.13 -1.48
N ILE A 170 -6.03 -17.28 -2.48
CA ILE A 170 -6.06 -15.82 -2.31
C ILE A 170 -7.20 -15.43 -1.36
N GLN A 171 -8.41 -15.96 -1.56
CA GLN A 171 -9.54 -15.67 -0.67
C GLN A 171 -9.26 -16.10 0.78
N GLN A 172 -8.66 -17.27 1.00
CA GLN A 172 -8.25 -17.71 2.34
C GLN A 172 -7.22 -16.76 2.96
N GLY A 173 -6.25 -16.29 2.18
CA GLY A 173 -5.29 -15.29 2.60
C GLY A 173 -5.94 -13.95 2.98
N ILE A 174 -6.86 -13.44 2.16
CA ILE A 174 -7.64 -12.23 2.45
C ILE A 174 -8.48 -12.41 3.72
N ASN A 175 -9.11 -13.58 3.92
CA ASN A 175 -9.84 -13.88 5.15
C ASN A 175 -8.91 -13.84 6.37
N ALA A 176 -7.70 -14.39 6.26
CA ALA A 176 -6.70 -14.35 7.32
C ALA A 176 -6.19 -12.92 7.59
N VAL A 177 -6.14 -12.04 6.59
CA VAL A 177 -5.86 -10.59 6.79
C VAL A 177 -7.03 -9.93 7.53
N ASN A 178 -8.26 -10.19 7.11
CA ASN A 178 -9.47 -9.64 7.73
C ASN A 178 -9.67 -10.07 9.19
N GLN A 179 -9.08 -11.19 9.61
CA GLN A 179 -9.06 -11.63 11.02
C GLN A 179 -8.16 -10.77 11.90
N GLU A 180 -7.18 -10.05 11.34
CA GLU A 180 -6.32 -9.11 12.06
C GLU A 180 -6.86 -7.66 12.04
N ALA A 181 -7.96 -7.41 11.32
CA ALA A 181 -8.57 -6.09 11.25
C ALA A 181 -9.25 -5.73 12.58
N MET A 182 -9.01 -4.52 13.09
CA MET A 182 -9.56 -4.06 14.37
C MET A 182 -11.08 -3.87 14.33
N ASN A 183 -11.63 -3.52 13.17
CA ASN A 183 -13.06 -3.32 12.98
C ASN A 183 -13.53 -3.85 11.61
N ASN A 184 -14.86 -3.97 11.43
CA ASN A 184 -15.43 -4.45 10.18
C ASN A 184 -15.20 -3.51 9.00
N THR A 185 -15.03 -2.20 9.26
CA THR A 185 -14.80 -1.20 8.22
C THR A 185 -13.41 -1.32 7.59
N GLN A 186 -12.44 -1.87 8.33
CA GLN A 186 -11.08 -2.17 7.85
C GLN A 186 -10.97 -3.50 7.09
N LYS A 187 -12.04 -4.29 6.99
CA LYS A 187 -12.02 -5.57 6.25
C LYS A 187 -12.13 -5.35 4.74
N ILE A 188 -11.29 -6.07 4.01
CA ILE A 188 -11.33 -6.15 2.54
C ILE A 188 -12.54 -7.01 2.16
N GLN A 189 -13.53 -6.41 1.50
CA GLN A 189 -14.75 -7.13 1.09
C GLN A 189 -14.64 -7.72 -0.32
N LYS A 190 -13.95 -7.01 -1.24
CA LYS A 190 -13.80 -7.43 -2.62
C LYS A 190 -12.36 -7.26 -3.07
N TRP A 191 -11.97 -8.03 -4.07
CA TRP A 191 -10.66 -7.92 -4.68
C TRP A 191 -10.72 -8.37 -6.13
N VAL A 192 -9.73 -7.95 -6.91
CA VAL A 192 -9.57 -8.34 -8.31
C VAL A 192 -8.10 -8.49 -8.63
N ILE A 193 -7.77 -9.49 -9.44
CA ILE A 193 -6.43 -9.68 -9.99
C ILE A 193 -6.35 -8.92 -11.31
N LEU A 194 -5.33 -8.09 -11.47
CA LEU A 194 -5.02 -7.36 -12.70
C LEU A 194 -4.20 -8.24 -13.64
N GLU A 195 -4.38 -8.07 -14.95
CA GLU A 195 -3.69 -8.85 -15.99
C GLU A 195 -2.20 -8.54 -16.13
N LYS A 196 -1.75 -7.41 -15.59
CA LYS A 196 -0.35 -6.98 -15.60
C LYS A 196 0.08 -6.49 -14.23
N ASP A 197 1.34 -6.75 -13.89
CA ASP A 197 1.96 -6.20 -12.69
C ASP A 197 2.24 -4.70 -12.84
N PHE A 198 2.50 -4.03 -11.72
CA PHE A 198 2.87 -2.61 -11.70
C PHE A 198 4.31 -2.42 -12.14
N SER A 199 4.56 -1.35 -12.89
CA SER A 199 5.89 -1.05 -13.40
C SER A 199 6.14 0.45 -13.48
N ILE A 200 7.41 0.83 -13.63
CA ILE A 200 7.79 2.23 -13.87
C ILE A 200 7.28 2.67 -15.26
N TYR A 201 7.47 1.82 -16.27
CA TYR A 201 7.09 2.09 -17.65
C TYR A 201 5.57 2.17 -17.85
N GLY A 202 4.81 1.29 -17.18
CA GLY A 202 3.35 1.35 -17.16
C GLY A 202 2.78 2.53 -16.37
N GLY A 203 3.63 3.26 -15.65
CA GLY A 203 3.31 4.46 -14.89
C GLY A 203 2.75 4.22 -13.50
N GLU A 204 2.51 2.96 -13.10
CA GLU A 204 1.98 2.62 -11.78
C GLU A 204 3.00 2.90 -10.67
N LEU A 205 4.28 2.75 -10.97
CA LEU A 205 5.38 3.03 -10.05
C LEU A 205 6.13 4.30 -10.46
N GLY A 206 6.61 5.06 -9.48
CA GLY A 206 7.60 6.11 -9.68
C GLY A 206 9.01 5.55 -9.84
N PRO A 207 10.00 6.40 -10.18
CA PRO A 207 11.41 5.97 -10.32
C PRO A 207 11.99 5.31 -9.05
N THR A 208 11.46 5.67 -7.88
CA THR A 208 11.81 5.08 -6.58
C THR A 208 11.01 3.83 -6.23
N MET A 209 10.32 3.23 -7.21
CA MET A 209 9.41 2.09 -7.05
C MET A 209 8.22 2.34 -6.11
N LYS A 210 7.97 3.60 -5.74
CA LYS A 210 6.78 3.97 -4.95
C LYS A 210 5.52 3.97 -5.82
N LEU A 211 4.44 3.40 -5.29
CA LEU A 211 3.14 3.32 -5.96
C LEU A 211 2.52 4.70 -6.16
N LYS A 212 2.13 5.02 -7.40
CA LYS A 212 1.38 6.24 -7.75
C LYS A 212 -0.11 5.98 -7.64
N ARG A 213 -0.63 5.90 -6.41
CA ARG A 213 -2.03 5.54 -6.10
C ARG A 213 -3.07 6.26 -6.95
N HIS A 214 -2.97 7.58 -7.09
CA HIS A 214 -3.94 8.36 -7.87
C HIS A 214 -3.97 7.95 -9.34
N PHE A 215 -2.80 7.76 -9.95
CA PHE A 215 -2.69 7.28 -11.33
C PHE A 215 -3.25 5.87 -11.50
N VAL A 216 -2.91 4.95 -10.58
CA VAL A 216 -3.41 3.56 -10.61
C VAL A 216 -4.93 3.51 -10.44
N ALA A 217 -5.50 4.30 -9.53
CA ALA A 217 -6.95 4.37 -9.34
C ALA A 217 -7.69 4.87 -10.59
N GLN A 218 -7.11 5.83 -11.32
CA GLN A 218 -7.64 6.29 -12.59
C GLN A 218 -7.50 5.23 -13.70
N LYS A 219 -6.31 4.65 -13.84
CA LYS A 219 -5.99 3.63 -14.86
C LYS A 219 -6.90 2.41 -14.74
N TYR A 220 -7.16 1.95 -13.51
CA TYR A 220 -7.98 0.77 -13.23
C TYR A 220 -9.38 1.13 -12.73
N LYS A 221 -9.88 2.34 -13.05
CA LYS A 221 -11.20 2.82 -12.60
C LYS A 221 -12.30 1.82 -12.94
N LYS A 222 -12.28 1.22 -14.14
CA LYS A 222 -13.28 0.23 -14.57
C LYS A 222 -13.32 -0.99 -13.64
N GLN A 223 -12.16 -1.52 -13.25
CA GLN A 223 -12.05 -2.67 -12.35
C GLN A 223 -12.53 -2.32 -10.95
N ILE A 224 -12.19 -1.12 -10.46
CA ILE A 224 -12.67 -0.59 -9.18
C ILE A 224 -14.19 -0.46 -9.22
N ASP A 225 -14.73 0.27 -10.19
CA ASP A 225 -16.17 0.49 -10.39
C ASP A 225 -16.96 -0.84 -10.40
N LEU A 226 -16.47 -1.88 -11.09
CA LEU A 226 -17.10 -3.20 -11.13
C LEU A 226 -17.24 -3.86 -9.75
N MET A 227 -16.29 -3.61 -8.83
CA MET A 227 -16.40 -4.10 -7.45
C MET A 227 -17.55 -3.40 -6.71
N TYR A 228 -17.83 -2.13 -6.99
CA TYR A 228 -18.85 -1.36 -6.27
C TYR A 228 -20.23 -1.35 -6.94
N HIS A 229 -20.32 -1.59 -8.25
CA HIS A 229 -21.57 -1.59 -9.00
C HIS A 229 -22.26 -2.96 -9.13
N ARG A 230 -21.59 -4.07 -8.80
CA ARG A 230 -22.29 -5.35 -8.58
C ARG A 230 -23.01 -5.33 -7.22
N GLN A 231 -24.12 -4.59 -7.19
CA GLN A 231 -25.25 -4.80 -6.29
C GLN A 231 -26.41 -5.25 -7.20
N LEU A 232 -26.65 -6.57 -7.26
CA LEU A 232 -27.97 -7.12 -7.53
C LEU A 232 -28.58 -7.44 -6.16
#